data_AF-A0A661DWY3-F1
#
_entry.id   AF-A0A661DWY3-F1
#
_cell.length_a   1.000
_cell.length_b   1.000
_cell.length_c   1.000
_cell.angle_alpha   90.00
_cell.angle_beta   90.00
_cell.angle_gamma   90.00
#
_symmetry.space_group_name_H-M   'P 1'
#
loop_
_entity.id
_entity.type
_entity.pdbx_description
1 polymer ?
#
loop_
_entity_poly.entity_id
_entity_poly.type
_entity_poly.pdbx_seq_one_letter_code
_entity_poly.pdbx_strand_id
1 'polypeptide(L)' 'QYYFPVVPVITVPYEQYVEQAPNLVSDVLKNYKVAVVKGHGVYTCAETINLAYKWSCSVELSAKTAWLAKQIN' A
#
# COMPACT_ATOMS: atom_id res chain seq x y z
N GLN A 1 8.75 -17.31 1.07
CA GLN A 1 7.32 -16.92 1.02
C GLN A 1 7.24 -15.40 0.80
N TYR A 2 6.38 -14.92 -0.09
CA TYR A 2 6.22 -13.48 -0.33
C TYR A 2 5.60 -12.77 0.89
N TYR A 3 6.07 -11.55 1.20
CA TYR A 3 5.52 -10.77 2.32
C TYR A 3 4.10 -10.25 2.04
N PHE A 4 3.81 -9.93 0.77
CA PHE A 4 2.53 -9.40 0.30
C PHE A 4 2.06 -10.23 -0.91
N PRO A 5 1.15 -11.20 -0.71
CA PRO A 5 0.58 -11.94 -1.84
C PRO A 5 -0.28 -11.04 -2.74
N VAL A 6 -0.93 -10.03 -2.15
CA VAL A 6 -1.75 -9.00 -2.83
C VAL A 6 -1.52 -7.66 -2.13
N VAL A 7 -1.43 -6.57 -2.90
CA VAL A 7 -1.39 -5.18 -2.40
C VAL A 7 -2.66 -4.46 -2.87
N PRO A 8 -3.63 -4.18 -1.97
CA PRO A 8 -4.85 -3.47 -2.33
C PRO A 8 -4.58 -2.02 -2.75
N VAL A 9 -5.32 -1.57 -3.77
CA VAL A 9 -5.32 -0.17 -4.23
C VAL A 9 -6.71 0.42 -3.98
N ILE A 10 -6.79 1.38 -3.08
CA ILE A 10 -8.01 2.11 -2.72
C ILE A 10 -8.16 3.31 -3.66
N THR A 11 -9.36 3.52 -4.18
CA THR A 11 -9.71 4.75 -4.90
C THR A 11 -10.66 5.56 -4.03
N VAL A 12 -10.31 6.81 -3.75
CA VAL A 12 -11.12 7.74 -2.95
C VAL A 12 -11.37 8.98 -3.81
N PRO A 13 -12.64 9.44 -3.95
CA PRO A 13 -12.93 10.72 -4.59
C PRO A 13 -12.19 11.87 -3.92
N TYR A 14 -11.63 12.79 -4.70
CA TYR A 14 -10.77 13.85 -4.16
C TYR A 14 -11.52 14.76 -3.17
N GLU A 15 -12.77 15.08 -3.50
CA GLU A 15 -13.66 15.92 -2.69
C GLU A 15 -13.97 15.33 -1.32
N GLN A 16 -13.84 14.01 -1.19
CA GLN A 16 -14.18 13.25 0.02
C GLN A 16 -12.94 12.63 0.68
N TYR A 17 -11.74 12.97 0.18
CA TYR A 17 -10.50 12.31 0.58
C TYR A 17 -10.29 12.36 2.10
N VAL A 18 -10.37 13.56 2.68
CA VAL A 18 -10.11 13.78 4.10
C VAL A 18 -11.11 13.01 4.98
N GLU A 19 -12.36 12.92 4.55
CA GLU A 19 -13.45 12.29 5.29
C GLU A 19 -13.42 10.76 5.18
N GLN A 20 -13.11 10.22 3.99
CA GLN A 20 -13.25 8.79 3.71
C GLN A 20 -11.94 8.01 3.78
N ALA A 21 -10.81 8.63 3.41
CA ALA A 21 -9.53 7.92 3.34
C ALA A 21 -9.13 7.26 4.68
N PRO A 22 -9.29 7.90 5.87
CA PRO A 22 -8.92 7.25 7.12
C PRO A 22 -9.67 5.94 7.37
N ASN A 23 -10.99 5.93 7.16
CA ASN A 23 -11.82 4.74 7.38
C ASN A 23 -11.48 3.64 6.37
N LEU A 24 -11.42 3.99 5.07
CA LEU A 24 -11.10 3.04 4.01
C LEU A 24 -9.71 2.41 4.18
N VAL A 25 -8.70 3.24 4.52
CA VAL A 25 -7.35 2.74 4.79
C VAL A 25 -7.34 1.84 6.00
N SER A 26 -8.01 2.23 7.09
CA SER A 26 -8.06 1.41 8.31
C SER A 26 -8.74 0.07 8.09
N ASP A 27 -9.82 0.02 7.32
CA ASP A 27 -10.55 -1.21 7.00
C ASP A 27 -9.72 -2.18 6.17
N VAL A 28 -8.95 -1.67 5.22
CA VAL A 28 -8.00 -2.49 4.46
C VAL A 28 -6.89 -3.00 5.36
N LEU A 29 -6.31 -2.15 6.22
CA LEU A 29 -5.17 -2.54 7.06
C LEU A 29 -5.52 -3.55 8.16
N LYS A 30 -6.80 -3.83 8.42
CA LYS A 30 -7.24 -4.96 9.28
C LYS A 30 -6.83 -6.32 8.70
N ASN A 31 -6.81 -6.44 7.37
CA ASN A 31 -6.60 -7.72 6.66
C ASN A 31 -5.29 -7.74 5.86
N TYR A 32 -4.70 -6.58 5.60
CA TYR A 32 -3.50 -6.43 4.77
C TYR A 32 -2.44 -5.62 5.51
N LYS A 33 -1.16 -5.94 5.29
CA LYS A 33 -0.03 -5.21 5.89
C LYS A 33 0.21 -3.83 5.25
N VAL A 34 -0.33 -3.63 4.05
CA VAL A 34 -0.09 -2.48 3.18
C VAL A 34 -1.37 -2.14 2.43
N ALA A 35 -1.63 -0.85 2.24
CA ALA A 35 -2.64 -0.31 1.34
C ALA A 35 -2.04 0.80 0.48
N VAL A 36 -2.39 0.87 -0.80
CA VAL A 36 -2.06 2.00 -1.67
C VAL A 36 -3.31 2.83 -1.87
N VAL A 37 -3.23 4.14 -1.69
CA VAL A 37 -4.29 5.06 -2.14
C VAL A 37 -3.90 5.62 -3.50
N LYS A 38 -4.74 5.34 -4.50
CA LYS A 38 -4.50 5.66 -5.91
C LYS A 38 -4.18 7.14 -6.07
N GLY A 39 -3.04 7.45 -6.70
CA GLY A 39 -2.61 8.82 -6.96
C GLY A 39 -2.11 9.58 -5.72
N HIS A 40 -2.01 8.93 -4.55
CA HIS A 40 -1.53 9.55 -3.33
C HIS A 40 -0.25 8.90 -2.79
N GLY A 41 -0.35 7.66 -2.31
CA GLY A 41 0.78 7.04 -1.62
C GLY A 41 0.41 5.73 -0.95
N VAL A 42 1.27 5.31 -0.02
CA VAL A 42 1.20 4.00 0.64
C VAL A 42 1.03 4.18 2.14
N TYR A 43 0.17 3.34 2.72
CA TYR A 43 0.02 3.19 4.16
C TYR A 43 0.44 1.78 4.56
N THR A 44 1.25 1.66 5.61
CA THR A 44 1.68 0.37 6.16
C THR A 44 1.41 0.32 7.66
N CYS A 45 1.07 -0.86 8.17
CA CYS A 45 0.84 -1.08 9.60
C CYS A 45 1.54 -2.36 10.06
N ALA A 46 2.13 -2.32 11.25
CA ALA A 46 2.80 -3.43 11.88
C ALA A 46 2.90 -3.20 13.40
N GLU A 47 3.30 -4.24 14.13
CA GLU A 47 3.51 -4.20 15.58
C GLU A 47 4.61 -3.23 16.03
N THR A 48 5.57 -2.93 15.15
CA THR A 48 6.65 -1.98 15.43
C THR A 48 6.87 -1.05 14.24
N ILE A 49 7.37 0.16 14.52
CA ILE A 49 7.70 1.14 13.48
C ILE A 49 8.75 0.62 12.49
N ASN A 50 9.74 -0.15 12.97
CA ASN A 50 10.76 -0.75 12.10
C ASN A 50 10.17 -1.78 11.14
N LEU A 51 9.18 -2.56 11.60
CA LEU A 51 8.50 -3.52 10.74
C LEU A 51 7.59 -2.82 9.73
N ALA A 52 6.88 -1.76 10.14
CA ALA A 52 6.09 -0.95 9.23
C ALA A 52 6.96 -0.27 8.15
N TYR A 53 8.14 0.21 8.55
CA TYR A 53 9.16 0.76 7.64
C TYR A 53 9.71 -0.29 6.68
N LYS A 54 10.02 -1.50 7.18
CA LYS A 54 10.39 -2.62 6.31
C LYS A 54 9.30 -2.92 5.29
N TRP A 55 8.02 -2.83 5.68
CA TRP A 55 6.91 -3.03 4.73
C TRP A 55 6.84 -1.96 3.66
N SER A 56 7.02 -0.69 4.00
CA SER A 56 7.00 0.41 3.01
C SER A 56 8.16 0.28 2.00
N CYS A 57 9.38 -0.04 2.47
CA CYS A 57 10.50 -0.31 1.56
C CYS A 57 10.24 -1.52 0.66
N SER A 58 9.68 -2.59 1.22
CA SER A 58 9.46 -3.84 0.48
C SER A 58 8.42 -3.68 -0.63
N VAL A 59 7.33 -2.95 -0.38
CA VAL A 59 6.30 -2.72 -1.41
C VAL A 59 6.79 -1.78 -2.50
N GLU A 60 7.53 -0.73 -2.16
CA GLU A 60 8.14 0.18 -3.14
C GLU A 60 9.09 -0.56 -4.08
N LEU A 61 9.99 -1.37 -3.52
CA LEU A 61 10.92 -2.17 -4.32
C LEU A 61 10.17 -3.16 -5.22
N SER A 62 9.13 -3.81 -4.70
CA SER A 62 8.28 -4.72 -5.47
C SER A 62 7.58 -4.00 -6.62
N ALA A 63 7.03 -2.80 -6.38
CA ALA A 63 6.37 -1.98 -7.39
C ALA A 63 7.36 -1.54 -8.49
N LYS A 64 8.55 -1.06 -8.11
CA LYS A 64 9.61 -0.70 -9.05
C LYS A 64 10.03 -1.89 -9.92
N THR A 65 10.27 -3.05 -9.32
CA THR A 65 10.62 -4.27 -10.05
C THR A 65 9.50 -4.68 -11.00
N ALA A 66 8.24 -4.68 -10.55
CA ALA A 66 7.10 -5.00 -11.39
C ALA A 66 6.93 -4.02 -12.56
N TRP A 67 7.17 -2.73 -12.33
CA TRP A 67 7.12 -1.71 -13.38
C TRP A 67 8.24 -1.91 -14.41
N LEU A 68 9.49 -2.10 -13.97
CA LEU A 68 10.64 -2.37 -14.85
C LEU A 68 10.43 -3.65 -15.67
N ALA A 69 9.97 -4.73 -15.04
CA ALA A 69 9.70 -6.00 -15.73
C ALA A 69 8.64 -5.86 -16.84
N LYS A 70 7.72 -4.90 -16.72
CA LYS A 70 6.75 -4.57 -17.78
C LYS A 70 7.34 -3.75 -18.94
N GLN A 71 8.55 -3.19 -18.82
CA GLN A 71 9.17 -2.39 -19.88
C GLN A 71 10.04 -3.22 -20.83
N ILE A 72 10.51 -4.39 -20.37
CA ILE A 72 11.38 -5.31 -21.12
C ILE A 72 10.63 -6.50 -21.72
N ASN A 73 9.32 -6.59 -21.47
CA ASN A 73 8.37 -7.48 -22.13
C ASN A 73 7.52 -6.71 -23.13
#